data_AF-A0A0F9H9G5-F1
#
_entry.id   AF-A0A0F9H9G5-F1
#
_cell.length_a   1.000
_cell.length_b   1.000
_cell.length_c   1.000
_cell.angle_alpha   90.00
_cell.angle_beta   90.00
_cell.angle_gamma   90.00
#
_symmetry.space_group_name_H-M   'P 1'
#
loop_
_entity.id
_entity.type
_entity.pdbx_description
1 polymer ?
#
loop_
_entity_poly.entity_id
_entity_poly.type
_entity_poly.pdbx_seq_one_letter_code
_entity_poly.pdbx_strand_id
1 'polypeptide(L)'
;MTKPKIRVLDPDEHGLLVGLGPFKDRGPDPATSLVVVAEDEQGKIIGYWCAFNAVHLEPLWVAEAERDNGVGMAMWAGLREALKEHGVANGFAMIADEDLLTHLPLAVGKLGFKRVPVSTLFIDLDGETEGFVRA
;
A
#
# COMPACT_ATOMS: atom_id res chain seq x y z
N MET A 1 5.45 17.94 28.47
CA MET A 1 4.43 17.36 27.58
C MET A 1 4.14 15.97 28.06
N THR A 2 2.87 15.63 28.25
CA THR A 2 2.47 14.29 28.69
C THR A 2 2.66 13.31 27.54
N LYS A 3 3.04 12.07 27.87
CA LYS A 3 3.24 11.01 26.89
C LYS A 3 1.89 10.64 26.27
N PRO A 4 1.76 10.59 24.93
CA PRO A 4 0.51 10.18 24.30
C PRO A 4 0.17 8.71 24.60
N LYS A 5 -1.12 8.41 24.66
CA LYS A 5 -1.62 7.04 24.75
C LYS A 5 -1.61 6.43 23.34
N ILE A 6 -0.97 5.29 23.18
CA ILE A 6 -0.90 4.56 21.91
C ILE A 6 -1.83 3.35 21.99
N ARG A 7 -2.66 3.15 20.97
CA ARG A 7 -3.49 1.95 20.85
C ARG A 7 -3.77 1.59 19.40
N VAL A 8 -4.12 0.32 19.18
CA VAL A 8 -4.79 -0.09 17.95
C VAL A 8 -6.22 0.48 17.97
N LEU A 9 -6.63 1.06 16.85
CA LEU A 9 -7.98 1.57 16.64
C LEU A 9 -8.86 0.42 16.17
N ASP A 10 -10.02 0.22 16.81
CA ASP A 10 -10.92 -0.84 16.38
C ASP A 10 -11.49 -0.54 14.98
N PRO A 11 -11.76 -1.55 14.14
CA PRO A 11 -12.29 -1.35 12.79
C PRO A 11 -13.56 -0.47 12.75
N ASP A 12 -14.44 -0.61 13.75
CA ASP A 12 -15.67 0.18 13.88
C ASP A 12 -15.41 1.66 14.22
N GLU A 13 -14.22 1.98 14.73
CA GLU A 13 -13.79 3.35 15.07
C GLU A 13 -13.06 4.05 13.92
N HIS A 14 -12.78 3.39 12.78
CA HIS A 14 -12.05 3.99 11.66
C HIS A 14 -12.69 5.27 11.10
N GLY A 15 -14.00 5.45 11.30
CA GLY A 15 -14.72 6.68 10.97
C GLY A 15 -14.20 7.93 11.70
N LEU A 16 -13.54 7.78 12.86
CA LEU A 16 -12.92 8.87 13.61
C LEU A 16 -11.75 9.54 12.85
N LEU A 17 -11.17 8.86 11.86
CA LEU A 17 -10.08 9.40 11.06
C LEU A 17 -10.55 10.27 9.88
N VAL A 18 -11.85 10.25 9.56
CA VAL A 18 -12.40 11.06 8.46
C VAL A 18 -12.17 12.55 8.75
N GLY A 19 -11.57 13.25 7.79
CA GLY A 19 -11.21 14.66 7.93
C GLY A 19 -9.82 14.92 8.53
N LEU A 20 -9.08 13.88 8.92
CA LEU A 20 -7.72 14.01 9.47
C LEU A 20 -6.64 13.65 8.43
N GLY A 21 -5.76 14.60 8.12
CA GLY A 21 -4.58 14.35 7.27
C GLY A 21 -4.96 13.77 5.89
N PRO A 22 -4.26 12.71 5.41
CA PRO A 22 -4.61 11.99 4.18
C PRO A 22 -6.04 11.45 4.08
N PHE A 23 -6.73 11.16 5.20
CA PHE A 23 -8.10 10.62 5.20
C PHE A 23 -9.19 11.71 5.16
N LYS A 24 -8.95 12.77 4.38
CA LYS A 24 -9.85 13.94 4.33
C LYS A 24 -11.28 13.59 3.89
N ASP A 25 -11.41 12.71 2.90
CA ASP A 25 -12.71 12.42 2.25
C ASP A 25 -13.27 11.03 2.64
N ARG A 26 -12.40 10.10 3.03
CA ARG A 26 -12.76 8.72 3.42
C ARG A 26 -11.71 8.15 4.37
N GLY A 27 -12.15 7.41 5.39
CA GLY A 27 -11.28 6.68 6.31
C GLY A 27 -10.68 5.40 5.69
N PRO A 28 -9.75 4.73 6.40
CA PRO A 28 -9.19 3.44 5.96
C PRO A 28 -10.26 2.35 5.91
N ASP A 29 -10.04 1.34 5.06
CA ASP A 29 -10.96 0.21 4.92
C ASP A 29 -10.86 -0.71 6.15
N PRO A 30 -11.92 -0.85 6.96
CA PRO A 30 -11.90 -1.67 8.17
C PRO A 30 -11.54 -3.15 7.92
N ALA A 31 -11.79 -3.66 6.72
CA ALA A 31 -11.53 -5.08 6.39
C ALA A 31 -10.06 -5.36 6.03
N THR A 32 -9.29 -4.33 5.67
CA THR A 32 -7.95 -4.51 5.08
C THR A 32 -6.87 -3.60 5.69
N SER A 33 -7.23 -2.81 6.71
CA SER A 33 -6.32 -1.88 7.36
C SER A 33 -6.14 -2.19 8.84
N LEU A 34 -4.90 -2.07 9.31
CA LEU A 34 -4.55 -2.00 10.73
C LEU A 34 -4.14 -0.56 11.05
N VAL A 35 -4.79 0.04 12.05
CA VAL A 35 -4.57 1.43 12.41
C VAL A 35 -4.06 1.53 13.84
N VAL A 36 -2.95 2.22 14.03
CA VAL A 36 -2.45 2.62 15.35
C VAL A 36 -2.65 4.13 15.50
N VAL A 37 -3.25 4.56 16.61
CA VAL A 37 -3.47 5.97 16.92
C VAL A 37 -2.68 6.41 18.15
N ALA A 38 -2.34 7.70 18.18
CA ALA A 38 -1.85 8.41 19.34
C ALA A 38 -2.95 9.38 19.83
N GLU A 39 -3.35 9.24 21.09
CA GLU A 39 -4.35 10.07 21.76
C GLU A 39 -3.69 10.99 22.81
N ASP A 40 -4.19 12.22 22.93
CA ASP A 40 -3.86 13.11 24.05
C ASP A 40 -4.60 12.72 25.34
N GLU A 41 -4.38 13.46 26.43
CA GLU A 41 -5.03 13.19 27.73
C GLU A 41 -6.56 13.30 27.70
N GLN A 42 -7.09 14.03 26.72
CA GLN A 42 -8.53 14.23 26.52
C GLN A 42 -9.13 13.18 25.56
N GLY A 43 -8.32 12.24 25.07
CA GLY A 43 -8.74 11.20 24.14
C GLY A 43 -8.84 11.67 22.68
N LYS A 44 -8.33 12.86 22.35
CA LYS A 44 -8.32 13.34 20.97
C LYS A 44 -7.16 12.69 20.22
N ILE A 45 -7.45 12.18 19.02
CA ILE A 45 -6.43 11.65 18.11
C ILE A 45 -5.53 12.80 17.64
N ILE A 46 -4.24 12.70 17.96
CA ILE A 46 -3.18 13.66 17.59
C ILE A 46 -2.19 13.08 16.57
N GLY A 47 -2.30 11.79 16.25
CA GLY A 47 -1.51 11.13 15.20
C GLY A 47 -2.04 9.73 14.90
N TYR A 48 -1.71 9.21 13.73
CA TYR A 48 -2.04 7.85 13.34
C TYR A 48 -1.00 7.27 12.38
N TRP A 49 -0.90 5.94 12.37
CA TRP A 49 -0.19 5.17 11.37
C TRP A 49 -1.12 4.07 10.86
N CYS A 50 -1.28 3.99 9.54
CA CYS A 50 -2.10 2.96 8.90
C CYS A 50 -1.21 1.98 8.15
N ALA A 51 -1.39 0.69 8.41
CA ALA A 51 -0.89 -0.40 7.59
C ALA A 51 -2.03 -0.94 6.73
N PHE A 52 -1.73 -1.27 5.47
CA PHE A 52 -2.70 -1.80 4.52
C PHE A 52 -2.23 -3.15 4.01
N ASN A 53 -3.16 -4.09 3.86
CA ASN A 53 -2.89 -5.31 3.11
C ASN A 53 -2.73 -4.95 1.63
N ALA A 54 -1.54 -5.15 1.09
CA ALA A 54 -1.24 -5.00 -0.32
C ALA A 54 -0.43 -6.19 -0.80
N VAL A 55 -0.71 -6.65 -2.01
CA VAL A 55 0.07 -7.72 -2.65
C VAL A 55 1.20 -7.14 -3.48
N HIS A 56 2.37 -7.76 -3.42
CA HIS A 56 3.45 -7.47 -4.34
C HIS A 56 3.25 -8.28 -5.64
N LEU A 57 3.31 -7.63 -6.79
CA LEU A 57 2.99 -8.21 -8.10
C LEU A 57 4.26 -8.44 -8.93
N GLU A 58 4.99 -9.53 -8.67
CA GLU A 58 6.20 -9.89 -9.40
C GLU A 58 6.58 -11.39 -9.26
N PRO A 59 7.36 -11.96 -10.22
CA PRO A 59 7.79 -11.38 -11.50
C PRO A 59 6.78 -11.63 -12.64
N LEU A 60 6.71 -10.72 -13.61
CA LEU A 60 6.06 -10.98 -14.91
C LEU A 60 7.09 -11.55 -15.88
N TRP A 61 6.81 -12.73 -16.44
CA TRP A 61 7.62 -13.32 -17.49
C TRP A 61 6.74 -13.74 -18.66
N VAL A 62 7.16 -13.41 -19.88
CA VAL A 62 6.56 -13.87 -21.13
C VAL A 62 7.68 -14.47 -21.98
N ALA A 63 7.46 -15.69 -22.45
CA ALA A 63 8.38 -16.40 -23.34
C ALA A 63 8.72 -15.51 -24.55
N GLU A 64 9.98 -15.50 -24.99
CA GLU A 64 10.45 -14.51 -25.97
C GLU A 64 9.67 -14.55 -27.28
N ALA A 65 9.34 -15.75 -27.75
CA ALA A 65 8.55 -15.98 -28.97
C ALA A 65 7.10 -15.45 -28.87
N GLU A 66 6.62 -15.21 -27.64
CA GLU A 66 5.25 -14.76 -27.35
C GLU A 66 5.18 -13.30 -26.86
N ARG A 67 6.33 -12.62 -26.78
CA ARG A 67 6.36 -11.19 -26.51
C ARG A 67 5.65 -10.45 -27.65
N ASP A 68 4.98 -9.36 -27.31
CA ASP A 68 4.16 -8.55 -28.22
C ASP A 68 2.90 -9.23 -28.82
N ASN A 69 2.66 -10.51 -28.53
CA ASN A 69 1.43 -11.23 -28.92
C ASN A 69 0.24 -10.99 -27.96
N GLY A 70 0.33 -10.00 -27.07
CA GLY A 70 -0.73 -9.68 -26.11
C GLY A 70 -0.83 -10.61 -24.89
N VAL A 71 0.02 -11.63 -24.78
CA VAL A 71 0.02 -12.59 -23.66
C VAL A 71 0.11 -11.89 -22.29
N GLY A 72 1.02 -10.93 -22.14
CA GLY A 72 1.15 -10.18 -20.88
C GLY A 72 -0.12 -9.40 -20.49
N MET A 73 -0.86 -8.88 -21.47
CA MET A 73 -2.13 -8.17 -21.22
C MET A 73 -3.24 -9.15 -20.82
N ALA A 74 -3.30 -10.33 -21.45
CA ALA A 74 -4.24 -11.37 -21.07
C ALA A 74 -3.96 -11.90 -19.64
N MET A 75 -2.68 -12.12 -19.29
CA MET A 75 -2.27 -12.46 -17.93
C MET A 75 -2.65 -11.38 -16.93
N TRP A 76 -2.44 -10.10 -17.25
CA TRP A 76 -2.84 -9.00 -16.38
C TRP A 76 -4.35 -8.96 -16.14
N ALA A 77 -5.15 -9.18 -17.19
CA ALA A 77 -6.61 -9.24 -17.06
C ALA A 77 -7.04 -10.38 -16.12
N GLY A 78 -6.52 -11.59 -16.33
CA GLY A 78 -6.81 -12.75 -15.48
C GLY A 78 -6.36 -12.55 -14.03
N LEU A 79 -5.14 -12.03 -13.81
CA LEU A 79 -4.64 -11.73 -12.48
C LEU A 79 -5.52 -10.71 -11.75
N ARG A 80 -5.95 -9.65 -12.43
CA ARG A 80 -6.86 -8.66 -11.83
C ARG A 80 -8.20 -9.25 -11.42
N GLU A 81 -8.77 -10.15 -12.20
CA GLU A 81 -10.01 -10.83 -11.83
C GLU A 81 -9.80 -11.73 -10.62
N ALA A 82 -8.75 -12.55 -10.64
CA ALA A 82 -8.40 -13.40 -9.50
C ALA A 82 -8.17 -12.60 -8.21
N LEU A 83 -7.45 -11.47 -8.27
CA LEU A 83 -7.22 -10.62 -7.11
C LEU A 83 -8.52 -10.06 -6.52
N LYS A 84 -9.46 -9.66 -7.38
CA LYS A 84 -10.79 -9.19 -6.93
C LYS A 84 -11.59 -10.29 -6.26
N GLU A 85 -11.58 -11.49 -6.83
CA GLU A 85 -12.26 -12.66 -6.25
C GLU A 85 -11.70 -13.04 -4.87
N HIS A 86 -10.40 -12.79 -4.64
CA HIS A 86 -9.74 -13.01 -3.36
C HIS A 86 -9.81 -11.80 -2.41
N GLY A 87 -10.61 -10.79 -2.72
CA GLY A 87 -10.79 -9.60 -1.86
C GLY A 87 -9.54 -8.71 -1.76
N VAL A 88 -8.59 -8.86 -2.68
CA VAL A 88 -7.38 -8.03 -2.70
C VAL A 88 -7.70 -6.68 -3.36
N ALA A 89 -7.72 -5.64 -2.54
CA ALA A 89 -8.05 -4.28 -2.99
C ALA A 89 -6.83 -3.51 -3.54
N ASN A 90 -5.63 -3.84 -3.06
CA ASN A 90 -4.41 -3.09 -3.38
C ASN A 90 -3.29 -4.03 -3.81
N GLY A 91 -2.60 -3.64 -4.87
CA GLY A 91 -1.37 -4.28 -5.32
C GLY A 91 -0.35 -3.23 -5.73
N PHE A 92 0.92 -3.55 -5.56
CA PHE A 92 2.02 -2.72 -6.03
C PHE A 92 3.04 -3.58 -6.78
N ALA A 93 3.85 -2.94 -7.60
CA ALA A 93 4.98 -3.55 -8.27
C ALA A 93 6.15 -2.59 -8.16
N MET A 94 7.36 -3.14 -8.09
CA MET A 94 8.58 -2.36 -8.14
C MET A 94 9.18 -2.40 -9.55
N ILE A 95 9.71 -1.27 -9.98
CA ILE A 95 10.50 -1.18 -11.20
C ILE A 95 11.85 -0.64 -10.77
N ALA A 96 12.92 -1.36 -11.08
CA ALA A 96 14.28 -0.91 -10.82
C ALA A 96 14.55 0.41 -11.57
N ASP A 97 15.40 1.28 -11.00
CA ASP A 97 15.65 2.61 -11.55
C ASP A 97 16.19 2.54 -12.99
N GLU A 98 17.05 1.55 -13.28
CA GLU A 98 17.61 1.28 -14.60
C GLU A 98 16.54 0.88 -15.65
N ASP A 99 15.43 0.29 -15.21
CA ASP A 99 14.36 -0.20 -16.08
C ASP A 99 13.15 0.75 -16.15
N LEU A 100 13.18 1.83 -15.35
CA LEU A 100 12.04 2.74 -15.19
C LEU A 100 11.58 3.33 -16.52
N LEU A 101 12.51 3.80 -17.36
CA LEU A 101 12.18 4.41 -18.66
C LEU A 101 11.54 3.40 -19.63
N THR A 102 11.94 2.13 -19.53
CA THR A 102 11.46 1.06 -20.40
C THR A 102 10.05 0.61 -20.01
N HIS A 103 9.77 0.45 -18.71
CA HIS A 103 8.55 -0.20 -18.24
C HIS A 103 7.45 0.76 -17.77
N LEU A 104 7.80 1.98 -17.36
CA LEU A 104 6.82 2.95 -16.85
C LEU A 104 5.70 3.28 -17.85
N PRO A 105 5.94 3.45 -19.17
CA PRO A 105 4.86 3.71 -20.13
C PRO A 105 3.84 2.57 -20.22
N LEU A 106 4.29 1.31 -20.12
CA LEU A 106 3.41 0.15 -20.11
C LEU A 106 2.60 0.09 -18.79
N ALA A 107 3.29 0.21 -17.66
CA ALA A 107 2.69 0.13 -16.33
C ALA A 107 1.59 1.18 -16.13
N VAL A 108 1.89 2.45 -16.44
CA VAL A 108 0.93 3.55 -16.26
C VAL A 108 -0.07 3.61 -17.41
N GLY A 109 0.38 3.49 -18.66
CA GLY A 109 -0.44 3.73 -19.83
C GLY A 109 -1.39 2.58 -20.18
N LYS A 110 -1.02 1.33 -19.91
CA LYS A 110 -1.84 0.16 -20.30
C LYS A 110 -2.31 -0.68 -19.13
N LEU A 111 -1.50 -0.82 -18.08
CA LEU A 111 -1.84 -1.68 -16.94
C LEU A 111 -2.64 -0.93 -15.85
N GLY A 112 -2.58 0.40 -15.84
CA GLY A 112 -3.35 1.24 -14.91
C GLY A 112 -2.68 1.45 -13.56
N PHE A 113 -1.38 1.15 -13.44
CA PHE A 113 -0.61 1.53 -12.27
C PHE A 113 -0.54 3.05 -12.16
N LYS A 114 -0.47 3.56 -10.93
CA LYS A 114 -0.19 4.96 -10.65
C LYS A 114 1.19 5.03 -10.01
N ARG A 115 2.05 5.90 -10.52
CA ARG A 115 3.35 6.16 -9.91
C ARG A 115 3.13 6.86 -8.57
N VAL A 116 3.71 6.30 -7.51
CA VAL A 116 3.81 6.98 -6.22
C VAL A 116 5.19 7.63 -6.14
N PRO A 117 5.31 8.95 -5.92
CA PRO A 117 6.59 9.65 -5.92
C PRO A 117 7.33 9.48 -4.58
N VAL A 118 7.64 8.24 -4.21
CA VAL A 118 8.33 7.87 -2.96
C VAL A 118 9.34 6.77 -3.22
N SER A 119 10.37 6.68 -2.39
CA SER A 119 11.26 5.53 -2.32
C SER A 119 10.58 4.40 -1.54
N THR A 120 10.62 3.18 -2.07
CA THR A 120 10.20 1.98 -1.32
C THR A 120 11.27 1.66 -0.26
N LEU A 121 10.87 1.57 1.00
CA LEU A 121 11.74 1.16 2.11
C LEU A 121 11.20 -0.13 2.70
N PHE A 122 12.11 -1.04 3.05
CA PHE A 122 11.78 -2.32 3.67
C PHE A 122 12.24 -2.33 5.12
N ILE A 123 11.43 -2.93 5.98
CA ILE A 123 11.76 -3.22 7.36
C ILE A 123 11.47 -4.68 7.60
N ASP A 124 12.43 -5.39 8.20
CA ASP A 124 12.19 -6.72 8.73
C ASP A 124 11.48 -6.55 10.09
N LEU A 125 10.25 -7.03 10.18
CA LEU A 125 9.44 -6.93 11.40
C LEU A 125 9.83 -7.97 12.45
N ASP A 126 10.55 -9.02 12.04
CA ASP A 126 11.06 -10.08 12.93
C ASP A 126 12.51 -9.78 13.38
N GLY A 127 13.17 -8.81 12.76
CA GLY A 127 14.48 -8.31 13.14
C GLY A 127 14.42 -7.31 14.29
N GLU A 128 15.39 -7.35 15.21
CA GLU A 128 15.53 -6.33 16.26
C GLU A 128 15.83 -4.96 15.63
N THR A 129 14.83 -4.08 15.58
CA THR A 129 15.03 -2.68 15.19
C THR A 129 15.55 -1.90 16.40
N GLU A 130 16.88 -1.81 16.57
CA GLU A 130 17.47 -0.85 17.49
C GLU A 130 17.32 0.58 16.93
N GLY A 131 16.48 1.36 17.60
CA GLY A 131 16.64 2.82 17.66
C GLY A 131 16.47 3.62 16.37
N PHE A 132 15.26 3.66 15.81
CA PHE A 132 14.89 4.75 14.89
C PHE A 132 13.49 5.29 15.18
N VAL A 133 13.41 6.33 16.03
CA VAL A 133 12.33 7.32 15.96
C VAL A 133 12.89 8.70 16.30
N ARG A 134 13.11 9.54 15.28
CA ARG A 134 12.92 10.99 15.38
C ARG A 134 12.19 11.43 14.12
N ALA A 135 10.89 11.64 14.25
CA ALA A 135 10.11 12.52 13.38
C ALA A 135 10.01 13.89 14.07
#